data_AF-A0A151QNB7-F1
#
_entry.id   AF-A0A151QNB7-F1
#
_cell.length_a   1.000
_cell.length_b   1.000
_cell.length_c   1.000
_cell.angle_alpha   90.00
_cell.angle_beta   90.00
_cell.angle_gamma   90.00
#
_symmetry.space_group_name_H-M   'P 1'
#
loop_
_entity.id
_entity.type
_entity.pdbx_description
1 polymer ?
#
loop_
_entity_poly.entity_id
_entity_poly.type
_entity_poly.pdbx_seq_one_letter_code
_entity_poly.pdbx_strand_id
1 'polypeptide(L)'
;MLPEDNTLSNRNYEVKKILCLMGLEYKKIHACSNDYVLYTNDFATLKVCPTCGLSRFKKKIDASSREEEIEGPPAKVLWYLPIISRFKILFAIKEDAKNLTWHENGRKVDKFLRHPADSSQWKRIDETFP
;
A
#
# COMPACT_ATOMS: atom_id res chain seq x y z
N MET A 1 -2.09 27.14 10.03
CA MET A 1 -3.16 27.39 9.05
C MET A 1 -2.58 27.15 7.65
N LEU A 2 -3.40 26.74 6.68
CA LEU A 2 -2.94 26.60 5.29
C LEU A 2 -2.65 28.00 4.70
N PRO A 3 -1.80 28.12 3.67
CA PRO A 3 -1.50 29.40 3.01
C PRO A 3 -2.75 30.07 2.43
N GLU A 4 -2.75 31.39 2.30
CA GLU A 4 -3.89 32.18 1.79
C GLU A 4 -4.32 31.77 0.38
N ASP A 5 -3.38 31.35 -0.47
CA ASP A 5 -3.65 30.90 -1.86
C ASP A 5 -3.95 29.40 -1.99
N ASN A 6 -4.34 28.73 -0.90
CA ASN A 6 -4.65 27.31 -0.93
C ASN A 6 -5.95 27.02 -1.73
N THR A 7 -5.83 26.21 -2.78
CA THR A 7 -6.97 25.73 -3.60
C THR A 7 -7.63 24.46 -3.04
N LEU A 8 -7.08 23.85 -1.98
CA LEU A 8 -7.68 22.66 -1.36
C LEU A 8 -8.99 23.02 -0.67
N SER A 9 -10.01 22.20 -0.91
CA SER A 9 -11.31 22.36 -0.27
C SER A 9 -11.23 22.26 1.26
N ASN A 10 -12.01 23.10 1.96
CA ASN A 10 -12.15 23.06 3.41
C ASN A 10 -12.89 21.81 3.92
N ARG A 11 -13.50 21.02 3.03
CA ARG A 11 -14.24 19.79 3.39
C ARG A 11 -13.37 18.56 3.15
N ASN A 12 -13.15 17.77 4.19
CA ASN A 12 -12.39 16.52 4.12
C ASN A 12 -12.91 15.54 3.05
N TYR A 13 -14.24 15.50 2.86
CA TYR A 13 -14.88 14.67 1.84
C TYR A 13 -14.44 15.04 0.41
N GLU A 14 -14.43 16.33 0.07
CA GLU A 14 -14.01 16.81 -1.25
C GLU A 14 -12.52 16.53 -1.49
N VAL A 15 -11.69 16.77 -0.47
CA VAL A 15 -10.26 16.44 -0.53
C VAL A 15 -10.05 14.94 -0.76
N LYS A 16 -10.78 14.07 -0.05
CA LYS A 16 -10.73 12.62 -0.28
C LYS A 16 -11.14 12.22 -1.69
N LYS A 17 -12.18 12.86 -2.24
CA LYS A 17 -12.65 12.59 -3.61
C LYS A 17 -11.56 12.93 -4.65
N ILE A 18 -10.89 14.07 -4.48
CA ILE A 18 -9.77 14.48 -5.34
C ILE A 18 -8.57 13.52 -5.19
N LEU A 19 -8.19 13.16 -3.95
CA LEU A 19 -7.10 12.21 -3.71
C LEU A 19 -7.38 10.83 -4.31
N CYS A 20 -8.63 10.37 -4.23
CA CYS A 20 -9.05 9.10 -4.84
C CYS A 20 -8.94 9.15 -6.37
N LEU A 21 -9.40 10.23 -7.01
CA LEU A 21 -9.22 10.46 -8.46
C LEU A 21 -7.74 10.47 -8.86
N MET A 22 -6.88 11.01 -7.99
CA MET A 22 -5.43 11.01 -8.17
C MET A 22 -4.75 9.68 -7.78
N GLY A 23 -5.50 8.60 -7.56
CA GLY A 23 -4.94 7.28 -7.21
C GLY A 23 -4.14 7.26 -5.90
N LEU A 24 -4.31 8.28 -5.05
CA LEU A 24 -3.70 8.42 -3.74
C LEU A 24 -4.60 7.85 -2.63
N GLU A 25 -5.53 6.96 -3.00
CA GLU A 25 -6.31 6.19 -2.05
C GLU A 25 -5.38 5.34 -1.16
N TYR A 26 -5.80 5.11 0.08
CA TYR A 26 -5.15 4.18 0.99
C TYR A 26 -6.16 3.15 1.49
N LYS A 27 -5.70 1.92 1.67
CA LYS A 27 -6.44 0.82 2.27
C LYS A 27 -5.99 0.66 3.71
N LYS A 28 -6.93 0.63 4.64
CA LYS A 28 -6.66 0.30 6.04
C LYS A 28 -6.69 -1.22 6.19
N ILE A 29 -5.60 -1.79 6.67
CA ILE A 29 -5.44 -3.22 6.90
C ILE A 29 -5.18 -3.42 8.39
N HIS A 30 -5.92 -4.31 9.05
CA HIS A 30 -5.62 -4.61 10.46
C HIS A 30 -4.33 -5.42 10.52
N ALA A 31 -3.50 -5.14 11.51
CA ALA A 31 -2.24 -5.85 11.74
C ALA A 31 -2.21 -6.42 13.15
N CYS A 32 -1.46 -7.51 13.33
CA CYS A 32 -1.08 -7.96 14.65
C CYS A 32 -0.22 -6.89 15.34
N SER A 33 -0.36 -6.71 16.66
CA SER A 33 0.45 -5.76 17.43
C SER A 33 1.96 -6.00 17.27
N ASN A 34 2.37 -7.27 17.13
CA ASN A 34 3.76 -7.70 16.93
C ASN A 34 4.12 -7.91 15.44
N ASP A 35 3.30 -7.42 14.51
CA ASP A 35 3.54 -7.43 13.05
C ASP A 35 3.69 -8.80 12.38
N TYR A 36 3.38 -9.91 13.07
CA TYR A 36 3.46 -11.25 12.49
C TYR A 36 2.46 -11.52 11.35
N VAL A 37 1.28 -10.88 11.38
CA VAL A 37 0.18 -11.14 10.45
C VAL A 37 -0.54 -9.85 10.09
N LEU A 38 -0.87 -9.71 8.80
CA LEU A 38 -1.87 -8.79 8.30
C LEU A 38 -3.19 -9.55 8.13
N TYR A 39 -4.27 -9.02 8.69
CA TYR A 39 -5.59 -9.66 8.64
C TYR A 39 -6.27 -9.38 7.29
N THR A 40 -5.73 -10.01 6.25
CA THR A 40 -6.20 -9.96 4.85
C THR A 40 -6.32 -11.36 4.29
N ASN A 41 -7.11 -11.54 3.22
CA ASN A 41 -7.31 -12.83 2.54
C ASN A 41 -7.70 -13.94 3.54
N ASP A 42 -6.89 -15.00 3.63
CA ASP A 42 -7.13 -16.16 4.49
C ASP A 42 -7.17 -15.82 5.99
N PHE A 43 -6.56 -14.70 6.39
CA PHE A 43 -6.55 -14.23 7.77
C PHE A 43 -7.64 -13.19 8.06
N ALA A 44 -8.51 -12.85 7.10
CA ALA A 44 -9.47 -11.75 7.21
C ALA A 44 -10.50 -11.93 8.33
N THR A 45 -10.88 -13.17 8.65
CA THR A 45 -11.87 -13.51 9.68
C THR A 45 -11.25 -13.83 11.04
N LEU A 46 -9.93 -13.95 11.12
CA LEU A 46 -9.26 -14.25 12.39
C LEU A 46 -9.41 -13.08 13.36
N LYS A 47 -9.71 -13.44 14.61
CA LYS A 47 -9.78 -12.50 15.75
C LYS A 47 -8.50 -12.52 16.59
N VAL A 48 -7.68 -13.56 16.42
CA VAL A 48 -6.44 -13.78 17.18
C VAL A 48 -5.32 -14.10 16.20
N CYS A 49 -4.13 -13.59 16.47
CA CYS A 49 -2.95 -13.87 15.66
C CYS A 49 -2.56 -15.35 15.82
N PRO A 50 -2.46 -16.12 14.71
CA PRO A 50 -2.11 -17.54 14.77
C PRO A 50 -0.68 -17.78 15.27
N THR A 51 0.21 -16.79 15.13
CA THR A 51 1.62 -16.92 15.53
C THR A 51 1.86 -16.58 16.99
N CYS A 52 1.29 -15.47 17.49
CA CYS A 52 1.60 -14.97 18.83
C CYS A 52 0.42 -14.98 19.81
N GLY A 53 -0.77 -15.43 19.40
CA GLY A 53 -1.94 -15.54 20.28
C GLY A 53 -2.56 -14.21 20.72
N LEU A 54 -2.03 -13.06 20.28
CA LEU A 54 -2.59 -11.75 20.62
C LEU A 54 -3.88 -11.46 19.83
N SER A 55 -4.83 -10.81 20.51
CA SER A 55 -6.07 -10.35 19.87
C SER A 55 -5.81 -9.33 18.77
N ARG A 56 -6.62 -9.40 17.72
CA ARG A 56 -6.72 -8.41 16.64
C ARG A 56 -7.27 -7.07 17.14
N PHE A 57 -8.07 -7.07 18.19
CA PHE A 57 -8.80 -5.92 18.70
C PHE A 57 -8.31 -5.50 20.09
N LYS A 58 -8.43 -4.21 20.41
CA LYS A 58 -8.17 -3.70 21.76
C LYS A 58 -9.30 -4.15 22.69
N LYS A 59 -8.96 -4.53 23.92
CA LYS A 59 -9.97 -4.77 24.97
C LYS A 59 -10.63 -3.44 25.34
N LYS A 60 -11.97 -3.37 25.37
CA LYS A 60 -12.68 -2.26 26.00
C LYS A 60 -12.59 -2.45 27.52
N ILE A 61 -12.16 -1.43 28.25
CA ILE A 61 -12.07 -1.44 29.71
C ILE A 61 -13.30 -0.71 30.25
N ASP A 62 -14.50 -1.22 29.97
CA ASP A 62 -15.74 -0.67 30.53
C ASP A 62 -16.30 -1.68 31.51
N ALA A 63 -16.13 -1.40 32.80
CA ALA A 63 -16.34 -2.32 33.93
C ALA A 63 -17.82 -2.65 34.24
N SER A 64 -18.77 -2.45 33.32
CA SER A 64 -20.20 -2.47 33.67
C SER A 64 -21.16 -3.00 32.61
N SER A 65 -20.77 -3.95 31.75
CA SER A 65 -21.78 -4.76 31.05
C SER A 65 -21.30 -6.18 30.83
N ARG A 66 -22.08 -7.11 31.39
CA ARG A 66 -22.07 -8.52 31.05
C ARG A 66 -22.56 -8.66 29.60
N GLU A 67 -21.99 -9.65 28.92
CA GLU A 67 -22.61 -10.33 27.77
C GLU A 67 -22.82 -9.49 26.51
N GLU A 68 -21.71 -9.10 25.87
CA GLU A 68 -21.47 -9.25 24.43
C GLU A 68 -20.01 -8.81 24.18
N GLU A 69 -19.18 -9.68 23.58
CA GLU A 69 -17.84 -9.28 23.12
C GLU A 69 -18.00 -8.29 21.95
N ILE A 70 -18.32 -7.04 22.24
CA ILE A 70 -18.29 -5.98 21.24
C ILE A 70 -16.82 -5.78 20.90
N GLU A 71 -16.42 -6.30 19.74
CA GLU A 71 -15.06 -6.17 19.21
C GLU A 71 -14.66 -4.68 19.27
N GLY A 72 -13.62 -4.40 20.06
CA GLY A 72 -13.06 -3.06 20.16
C GLY A 72 -12.42 -2.60 18.85
N PRO A 73 -11.91 -1.37 18.79
CA PRO A 73 -11.14 -0.95 17.62
C PRO A 73 -9.93 -1.87 17.40
N PRO A 74 -9.42 -1.99 16.16
CA PRO A 74 -8.25 -2.81 15.88
C PRO A 74 -7.06 -2.40 16.75
N ALA A 75 -6.27 -3.39 17.19
CA ALA A 75 -5.08 -3.17 18.00
C ALA A 75 -4.03 -2.35 17.23
N LYS A 76 -3.83 -2.69 15.95
CA LYS A 76 -2.93 -2.01 15.02
C LYS A 76 -3.55 -1.96 13.62
N VAL A 77 -3.31 -0.86 12.90
CA VAL A 77 -3.79 -0.66 11.52
C VAL A 77 -2.62 -0.20 10.65
N LEU A 78 -2.33 -0.97 9.60
CA LEU A 78 -1.43 -0.62 8.51
C LEU A 78 -2.20 0.18 7.44
N TRP A 79 -1.60 1.25 6.94
CA TRP A 79 -2.16 2.05 5.85
C TRP A 79 -1.41 1.69 4.57
N TYR A 80 -2.03 0.87 3.74
CA TYR A 80 -1.45 0.40 2.49
C TYR A 80 -1.85 1.34 1.34
N LEU A 81 -0.87 1.81 0.58
CA LEU A 81 -1.10 2.65 -0.60
C LEU A 81 -1.04 1.75 -1.85
N PRO A 82 -2.16 1.52 -2.56
CA PRO A 82 -2.20 0.59 -3.68
C PRO A 82 -1.22 0.99 -4.79
N ILE A 83 -0.33 0.06 -5.13
CA ILE A 83 0.73 0.29 -6.10
C ILE A 83 0.18 0.42 -7.54
N ILE A 84 -0.86 -0.35 -7.89
CA ILE A 84 -1.42 -0.37 -9.26
C ILE A 84 -1.89 1.01 -9.69
N SER A 85 -2.66 1.73 -8.85
CA SER A 85 -3.15 3.06 -9.19
C SER A 85 -2.01 4.06 -9.41
N ARG A 86 -0.93 3.93 -8.63
CA ARG A 86 0.29 4.75 -8.79
C ARG A 86 0.99 4.45 -10.11
N PHE A 87 1.13 3.18 -10.47
CA PHE A 87 1.65 2.82 -11.79
C PHE A 87 0.79 3.40 -12.90
N LYS A 88 -0.54 3.28 -12.85
CA LYS A 88 -1.40 3.88 -13.88
C LYS A 88 -1.12 5.38 -14.11
N ILE A 89 -0.85 6.13 -13.04
CA ILE A 89 -0.50 7.56 -13.12
C ILE A 89 0.89 7.77 -13.72
N LEU A 90 1.87 7.01 -13.23
CA LEU A 90 3.23 7.04 -13.75
C LEU A 90 3.29 6.74 -15.26
N PHE A 91 2.42 5.84 -15.74
CA PHE A 91 2.30 5.50 -17.15
C PHE A 91 1.34 6.42 -17.95
N ALA A 92 0.60 7.33 -17.29
CA ALA A 92 -0.33 8.23 -17.98
C ALA A 92 0.39 9.35 -18.73
N ILE A 93 1.56 9.78 -18.22
CA ILE A 93 2.40 10.78 -18.88
C ILE A 93 3.31 10.06 -19.87
N LYS A 94 3.18 10.41 -21.16
CA LYS A 94 3.92 9.76 -22.25
C LYS A 94 5.44 9.76 -22.02
N GLU A 95 5.99 10.87 -21.53
CA GLU A 95 7.44 10.98 -21.31
C GLU A 95 7.91 10.11 -20.13
N ASP A 96 7.17 10.12 -19.02
CA ASP A 96 7.45 9.27 -17.87
C ASP A 96 7.32 7.79 -18.23
N ALA A 97 6.31 7.42 -19.01
CA ALA A 97 6.12 6.06 -19.51
C ALA A 97 7.32 5.56 -20.34
N LYS A 98 7.92 6.42 -21.19
CA LYS A 98 9.16 6.07 -21.90
C LYS A 98 10.31 5.81 -20.94
N ASN A 99 10.48 6.65 -19.92
CA ASN A 99 11.54 6.49 -18.93
C ASN A 99 11.36 5.20 -18.11
N LEU A 100 10.12 4.88 -17.72
CA LEU A 100 9.78 3.67 -16.97
C LEU A 100 10.01 2.40 -17.80
N THR A 101 9.75 2.45 -19.10
CA THR A 101 9.96 1.32 -20.04
C THR A 101 11.30 1.35 -20.75
N TRP A 102 12.21 2.26 -20.37
CA TRP A 102 13.48 2.44 -21.04
C TRP A 102 14.34 1.18 -21.01
N HIS A 103 14.29 0.43 -19.91
CA HIS A 103 15.05 -0.82 -19.74
C HIS A 103 14.71 -1.88 -20.80
N GLU A 104 13.49 -1.85 -21.34
CA GLU A 104 13.00 -2.76 -22.38
C GLU A 104 13.11 -2.13 -23.77
N ASN A 105 12.45 -0.97 -23.97
CA ASN A 105 12.28 -0.36 -25.30
C ASN A 105 13.45 0.55 -25.71
N GLY A 106 14.15 1.13 -24.74
CA GLY A 106 15.18 2.14 -24.95
C GLY A 106 16.60 1.60 -24.77
N ARG A 107 16.75 0.32 -24.45
CA ARG A 107 18.03 -0.32 -24.19
C ARG A 107 18.82 -0.46 -25.48
N LYS A 108 20.06 0.05 -25.46
CA LYS A 108 20.98 -0.10 -26.59
C LYS A 108 21.67 -1.46 -26.50
N VAL A 109 21.46 -2.30 -27.51
CA VAL A 109 22.07 -3.63 -27.62
C VAL A 109 23.30 -3.53 -28.54
N ASP A 110 24.43 -3.11 -27.96
CA ASP A 110 25.70 -2.90 -28.69
C ASP A 110 26.84 -3.82 -28.20
N LYS A 111 26.50 -4.94 -27.55
CA LYS A 111 27.43 -5.92 -26.94
C LYS A 111 28.26 -5.39 -25.76
N PHE A 112 28.01 -4.17 -25.31
CA PHE A 112 28.62 -3.63 -24.09
C PHE A 112 27.69 -3.79 -22.88
N LEU A 113 28.29 -3.96 -21.70
CA LEU A 113 27.57 -4.00 -20.43
C LEU A 113 27.21 -2.58 -19.97
N ARG A 114 25.95 -2.35 -19.61
CA ARG A 114 25.39 -1.12 -19.08
C ARG A 114 24.77 -1.37 -17.71
N HIS A 115 25.20 -0.58 -16.74
CA HIS A 115 24.58 -0.55 -15.42
C HIS A 115 23.32 0.35 -15.46
N PRO A 116 22.18 -0.04 -14.82
CA PRO A 116 21.94 -1.29 -14.10
C PRO A 116 21.38 -2.43 -14.97
N ALA A 117 20.91 -2.16 -16.19
CA ALA A 117 20.11 -3.10 -17.00
C ALA A 117 20.78 -4.47 -17.27
N ASP A 118 22.11 -4.54 -17.32
CA ASP A 118 22.85 -5.79 -17.60
C ASP A 118 23.39 -6.47 -16.34
N SER A 119 23.01 -6.00 -15.15
CA SER A 119 23.45 -6.60 -13.89
C SER A 119 22.92 -8.03 -13.75
N SER A 120 23.63 -8.86 -13.00
CA SER A 120 23.21 -10.26 -12.78
C SER A 120 21.85 -10.36 -12.11
N GLN A 121 21.47 -9.35 -11.31
CA GLN A 121 20.16 -9.26 -10.68
C GLN A 121 19.05 -9.06 -11.72
N TRP A 122 19.24 -8.17 -12.70
CA TRP A 122 18.26 -7.94 -13.77
C TRP A 122 18.11 -9.16 -14.68
N LYS A 123 19.23 -9.80 -15.08
CA LYS A 123 19.17 -11.05 -15.84
C LYS A 123 18.35 -12.13 -15.14
N ARG A 124 18.56 -12.30 -13.84
CA ARG A 124 17.80 -13.25 -13.04
C ARG A 124 16.31 -12.91 -13.00
N ILE A 125 15.95 -11.63 -12.91
CA ILE A 125 14.55 -11.19 -12.95
C ILE A 125 13.92 -11.57 -14.28
N ASP A 126 14.56 -11.21 -15.39
CA ASP A 126 14.07 -11.51 -16.76
C ASP A 126 13.92 -13.02 -17.00
N GLU A 127 14.83 -13.84 -16.46
CA GLU A 127 14.75 -15.31 -16.53
C GLU A 127 13.64 -15.90 -15.64
N THR A 128 13.39 -15.29 -14.47
CA THR A 128 12.40 -15.81 -13.50
C THR A 128 10.97 -15.40 -13.85
N PHE A 129 10.81 -14.24 -14.49
CA PHE A 129 9.51 -13.64 -14.82
C PHE A 129 9.49 -13.25 -16.31
N PRO A 130 9.39 -14.24 -17.23
CA PRO A 130 9.34 -13.99 -18.67
C PRO A 130 8.08 -13.27 -19.12
#